data_AF-A0A1G9HA28-F1
#
_entry.id   AF-A0A1G9HA28-F1
#
_cell.length_a   1.000
_cell.length_b   1.000
_cell.length_c   1.000
_cell.angle_alpha   90.00
_cell.angle_beta   90.00
_cell.angle_gamma   90.00
#
_symmetry.space_group_name_H-M   'P 1'
#
loop_
_entity.id
_entity.type
_entity.pdbx_description
1 polymer ?
#
loop_
_entity_poly.entity_id
_entity_poly.type
_entity_poly.pdbx_seq_one_letter_code
_entity_poly.pdbx_strand_id
1 'polypeptide(L)'
;MTNPQHYPSGTGPVTGEPVRERPVPPVDVTATGETEAEHRAKEQSIGELFSSFTEHLSALFRKEVQLAKAEATTSVKQAGAGAGMFVGAAVAGLLLLIFVSMSLMWALGEVMHLGLAALIVAVIWGVIAAVLAVVGKNRMQEIKGLEQTQETLQEIPPTLNPKKETP
;
A
#
# COMPACT_ATOMS: atom_id res chain seq x y z
N MET A 1 -7.14 24.19 -0.20
CA MET A 1 -8.34 25.04 -0.19
C MET A 1 -9.54 24.13 0.04
N THR A 2 -9.88 23.90 1.31
CA THR A 2 -10.98 23.05 1.77
C THR A 2 -12.24 23.91 1.89
N ASN A 3 -13.35 23.44 1.32
CA ASN A 3 -14.65 24.12 1.35
C ASN A 3 -15.50 23.54 2.50
N PRO A 4 -15.88 24.34 3.52
CA PRO A 4 -16.78 23.87 4.57
C PRO A 4 -18.13 24.60 4.56
N GLN A 5 -19.19 23.80 4.75
CA GLN A 5 -20.53 24.12 5.29
C GLN A 5 -21.62 24.72 4.38
N HIS A 6 -22.73 23.97 4.26
CA HIS A 6 -24.07 24.51 4.46
C HIS A 6 -25.07 23.40 4.82
N TYR A 7 -25.54 23.37 6.06
CA TYR A 7 -26.71 22.60 6.48
C TYR A 7 -27.83 23.62 6.77
N PRO A 8 -28.97 23.61 6.07
CA PRO A 8 -30.04 24.57 6.35
C PRO A 8 -30.77 24.17 7.63
N SER A 9 -30.74 25.06 8.62
CA SER A 9 -31.57 24.99 9.83
C SER A 9 -33.00 25.39 9.47
N GLY A 10 -33.88 24.40 9.32
CA GLY A 10 -35.31 24.62 9.10
C GLY A 10 -36.01 24.95 10.41
N THR A 11 -36.28 26.22 10.68
CA THR A 11 -37.21 26.69 11.71
C THR A 11 -38.52 27.10 11.05
N GLY A 12 -39.41 26.13 10.83
CA GLY A 12 -40.81 26.39 10.48
C GLY A 12 -41.68 26.55 11.74
N PRO A 13 -42.75 27.36 11.72
CA PRO A 13 -43.68 27.45 12.84
C PRO A 13 -44.43 26.13 13.01
N VAL A 14 -44.36 25.54 14.20
CA VAL A 14 -45.14 24.35 14.57
C VAL A 14 -46.58 24.80 14.85
N THR A 15 -47.40 24.81 13.80
CA THR A 15 -48.84 25.01 13.92
C THR A 15 -49.43 23.80 14.65
N GLY A 16 -50.00 24.03 15.83
CA GLY A 16 -50.63 22.99 16.65
C GLY A 16 -51.91 22.45 16.01
N GLU A 17 -51.78 21.38 15.25
CA GLU A 17 -52.91 20.51 14.90
C GLU A 17 -53.29 19.68 16.14
N PRO A 18 -54.57 19.64 16.55
CA PRO A 18 -55.01 18.74 17.60
C PRO A 18 -54.82 17.30 17.12
N VAL A 19 -53.97 16.55 17.84
CA VAL A 19 -53.73 15.12 17.62
C VAL A 19 -55.07 14.40 17.75
N ARG A 20 -55.70 14.06 16.62
CA ARG A 20 -56.84 13.14 16.62
C ARG A 20 -56.31 11.77 17.01
N GLU A 21 -56.60 11.36 18.24
CA GLU A 21 -56.41 9.99 18.69
C GLU A 21 -57.18 9.06 17.75
N ARG A 22 -56.45 8.33 16.90
CA ARG A 22 -57.04 7.26 16.12
C ARG A 22 -57.46 6.17 17.11
N PRO A 23 -58.69 5.63 17.03
CA PRO A 23 -59.09 4.48 17.83
C PRO A 23 -58.09 3.35 17.58
N VAL A 24 -57.33 3.00 18.62
CA VAL A 24 -56.50 1.80 18.60
C VAL A 24 -57.48 0.62 18.55
N PRO A 25 -57.45 -0.23 17.52
CA PRO A 25 -58.34 -1.38 17.46
C PRO A 25 -58.13 -2.23 18.72
N PRO A 26 -59.18 -2.90 19.24
CA PRO A 26 -59.01 -3.83 20.35
C PRO A 26 -57.98 -4.87 19.91
N VAL A 27 -56.82 -4.86 20.54
CA VAL A 27 -55.84 -5.94 20.39
C VAL A 27 -56.49 -7.13 21.06
N ASP A 28 -57.07 -8.01 20.26
CA ASP A 28 -57.60 -9.29 20.72
C ASP A 28 -56.41 -10.11 21.23
N VAL A 29 -56.21 -10.12 22.55
CA VAL A 29 -55.15 -10.87 23.23
C VAL A 29 -55.52 -12.36 23.37
N THR A 30 -56.62 -12.80 22.75
CA THR A 30 -57.12 -14.17 22.79
C THR A 30 -56.93 -14.89 21.46
N ALA A 31 -55.68 -15.01 21.02
CA ALA A 31 -55.22 -16.11 20.18
C ALA A 31 -53.83 -16.52 20.64
N THR A 32 -53.76 -17.66 21.33
CA THR A 32 -52.55 -18.47 21.48
C THR A 32 -52.06 -18.91 20.10
N GLY A 33 -51.38 -18.00 19.41
CA GLY A 33 -50.37 -18.35 18.43
C GLY A 33 -49.06 -17.92 19.07
N GLU A 34 -48.28 -18.89 19.55
CA GLU A 34 -46.84 -18.70 19.72
C GLU A 34 -46.37 -17.96 18.48
N THR A 35 -45.80 -16.77 18.66
CA THR A 35 -45.49 -15.89 17.52
C THR A 35 -44.69 -16.69 16.50
N GLU A 36 -44.99 -16.60 15.19
CA GLU A 36 -44.19 -17.30 14.15
C GLU A 36 -42.68 -17.00 14.30
N ALA A 37 -42.36 -15.87 14.92
CA ALA A 37 -41.01 -15.47 15.35
C ALA A 37 -40.47 -16.33 16.51
N GLU A 38 -41.24 -16.62 17.54
CA GLU A 38 -40.89 -17.58 18.60
C GLU A 38 -40.77 -19.01 18.07
N HIS A 39 -41.67 -19.46 17.19
CA HIS A 39 -41.56 -20.80 16.61
C HIS A 39 -40.32 -20.93 15.71
N ARG A 40 -40.01 -19.90 14.89
CA ARG A 40 -38.74 -19.84 14.13
C ARG A 40 -37.50 -19.77 15.01
N ALA A 41 -37.55 -19.03 16.12
CA ALA A 41 -36.45 -18.91 17.07
C ALA A 41 -36.26 -20.19 17.91
N LYS A 42 -37.33 -20.96 18.13
CA LYS A 42 -37.34 -22.26 18.81
C LYS A 42 -36.95 -23.41 17.87
N GLU A 43 -37.14 -23.24 16.56
CA GLU A 43 -36.69 -24.17 15.50
C GLU A 43 -35.26 -23.91 15.02
N GLN A 44 -34.77 -22.66 15.04
CA GLN A 44 -33.35 -22.40 14.79
C GLN A 44 -32.52 -22.85 15.98
N SER A 45 -31.81 -23.96 15.78
CA SER A 45 -30.93 -24.48 16.82
C SER A 45 -29.76 -23.52 17.08
N ILE A 46 -29.20 -23.56 18.29
CA ILE A 46 -27.94 -22.86 18.61
C ILE A 46 -26.81 -23.26 17.64
N GLY A 47 -26.86 -24.47 17.08
CA GLY A 47 -25.93 -24.93 16.04
C GLY A 47 -26.06 -24.14 14.73
N GLU A 48 -27.25 -23.69 14.38
CA GLU A 48 -27.55 -22.93 13.15
C GLU A 48 -27.11 -21.47 13.25
N LEU A 49 -27.27 -20.86 14.43
CA LEU A 49 -26.73 -19.53 14.73
C LEU A 49 -25.20 -19.52 14.78
N PHE A 50 -24.59 -20.57 15.34
CA PHE A 50 -23.13 -20.71 15.34
C PHE A 50 -22.57 -20.99 13.94
N SER A 51 -23.28 -21.80 13.15
CA SER A 51 -22.93 -22.07 11.74
C SER A 51 -22.97 -20.78 10.91
N SER A 52 -24.06 -20.02 10.97
CA SER A 52 -24.19 -18.75 10.23
C SER A 52 -23.16 -17.70 10.67
N PHE A 53 -22.85 -17.59 11.96
CA PHE A 53 -21.79 -16.69 12.45
C PHE A 53 -20.40 -17.10 11.92
N THR A 54 -20.07 -18.38 11.96
CA THR A 54 -18.81 -18.93 11.42
C THR A 54 -18.70 -18.69 9.91
N GLU A 55 -19.81 -18.82 9.20
CA GLU A 55 -19.89 -18.57 7.75
C GLU A 55 -19.70 -17.08 7.42
N HIS A 56 -20.26 -16.17 8.22
CA HIS A 56 -20.07 -14.73 8.08
C HIS A 56 -18.62 -14.30 8.36
N LEU A 57 -17.99 -14.85 9.41
CA LEU A 57 -16.58 -14.63 9.69
C LEU A 57 -15.69 -15.17 8.58
N SER A 58 -15.99 -16.37 8.07
CA SER A 58 -15.28 -16.97 6.93
C SER A 58 -15.40 -16.09 5.68
N ALA A 59 -16.57 -15.48 5.45
CA ALA A 59 -16.80 -14.56 4.36
C ALA A 59 -16.01 -13.23 4.52
N LEU A 60 -15.91 -12.70 5.73
CA LEU A 60 -15.09 -11.50 6.01
C LEU A 60 -13.61 -11.77 5.83
N PHE A 61 -13.10 -12.87 6.37
CA PHE A 61 -11.69 -13.24 6.23
C PHE A 61 -11.31 -13.43 4.75
N ARG A 62 -12.18 -14.11 3.98
CA ARG A 62 -11.98 -14.26 2.54
C ARG A 62 -12.04 -12.92 1.80
N LYS A 63 -12.84 -11.95 2.24
CA LYS A 63 -12.88 -10.60 1.68
C LYS A 63 -11.61 -9.80 2.00
N GLU A 64 -11.13 -9.83 3.23
CA GLU A 64 -9.87 -9.18 3.61
C GLU A 64 -8.69 -9.75 2.83
N VAL A 65 -8.62 -11.08 2.66
CA VAL A 65 -7.59 -11.72 1.84
C VAL A 65 -7.71 -11.33 0.37
N GLN A 66 -8.93 -11.26 -0.18
CA GLN A 66 -9.14 -10.81 -1.56
C GLN A 66 -8.72 -9.36 -1.77
N LEU A 67 -9.01 -8.48 -0.80
CA LEU A 67 -8.62 -7.08 -0.84
C LEU A 67 -7.10 -6.93 -0.73
N ALA A 68 -6.48 -7.58 0.26
CA ALA A 68 -5.03 -7.61 0.43
C ALA A 68 -4.33 -8.18 -0.82
N LYS A 69 -4.90 -9.23 -1.44
CA LYS A 69 -4.38 -9.76 -2.70
C LYS A 69 -4.51 -8.76 -3.84
N ALA A 70 -5.61 -8.03 -3.95
CA ALA A 70 -5.82 -7.02 -4.98
C ALA A 70 -4.86 -5.83 -4.81
N GLU A 71 -4.66 -5.38 -3.58
CA GLU A 71 -3.71 -4.30 -3.23
C GLU A 71 -2.27 -4.74 -3.44
N ALA A 72 -1.90 -5.96 -3.02
CA ALA A 72 -0.58 -6.53 -3.27
C ALA A 72 -0.30 -6.67 -4.78
N THR A 73 -1.27 -7.17 -5.56
CA THR A 73 -1.13 -7.30 -7.02
C THR A 73 -0.94 -5.92 -7.68
N THR A 74 -1.71 -4.93 -7.24
CA THR A 74 -1.60 -3.55 -7.71
C THR A 74 -0.24 -2.95 -7.35
N SER A 75 0.25 -3.20 -6.13
CA SER A 75 1.56 -2.76 -5.66
C SER A 75 2.69 -3.40 -6.46
N VAL A 76 2.62 -4.71 -6.71
CA VAL A 76 3.59 -5.43 -7.54
C VAL A 76 3.59 -4.88 -8.98
N LYS A 77 2.43 -4.61 -9.57
CA LYS A 77 2.35 -4.05 -10.92
C LYS A 77 2.95 -2.64 -10.98
N GLN A 78 2.67 -1.80 -10.01
CA GLN A 78 3.24 -0.44 -9.94
C GLN A 78 4.75 -0.47 -9.70
N ALA A 79 5.22 -1.29 -8.74
CA ALA A 79 6.63 -1.49 -8.49
C ALA A 79 7.35 -2.06 -9.73
N GLY A 80 6.73 -3.03 -10.41
CA GLY A 80 7.24 -3.63 -11.65
C GLY A 80 7.30 -2.64 -12.81
N ALA A 81 6.27 -1.81 -12.98
CA ALA A 81 6.28 -0.73 -13.97
C ALA A 81 7.38 0.31 -13.66
N GLY A 82 7.52 0.68 -12.39
CA GLY A 82 8.60 1.55 -11.91
C GLY A 82 9.98 0.99 -12.22
N ALA A 83 10.23 -0.26 -11.83
CA ALA A 83 11.48 -0.96 -12.11
C ALA A 83 11.75 -1.06 -13.62
N GLY A 84 10.73 -1.36 -14.43
CA GLY A 84 10.84 -1.39 -15.89
C GLY A 84 11.22 -0.05 -16.49
N MET A 85 10.66 1.07 -15.98
CA MET A 85 11.04 2.41 -16.41
C MET A 85 12.51 2.72 -16.09
N PHE A 86 13.03 2.29 -14.95
CA PHE A 86 14.46 2.46 -14.64
C PHE A 86 15.38 1.67 -15.58
N VAL A 87 15.00 0.45 -15.97
CA VAL A 87 15.73 -0.31 -16.99
C VAL A 87 15.71 0.43 -18.34
N GLY A 88 14.54 0.90 -18.76
CA GLY A 88 14.40 1.69 -19.99
C GLY A 88 15.23 2.97 -19.96
N ALA A 89 15.21 3.71 -18.84
CA ALA A 89 16.00 4.91 -18.63
C ALA A 89 17.51 4.62 -18.64
N ALA A 90 17.95 3.49 -18.08
CA ALA A 90 19.36 3.07 -18.13
C ALA A 90 19.82 2.80 -19.57
N VAL A 91 19.00 2.10 -20.37
CA VAL A 91 19.30 1.84 -21.80
C VAL A 91 19.30 3.13 -22.61
N ALA A 92 18.28 3.97 -22.45
CA ALA A 92 18.20 5.26 -23.14
C ALA A 92 19.37 6.18 -22.76
N GLY A 93 19.73 6.22 -21.48
CA GLY A 93 20.90 6.92 -20.97
C GLY A 93 22.19 6.42 -21.60
N LEU A 94 22.40 5.10 -21.68
CA LEU A 94 23.57 4.52 -22.33
C LEU A 94 23.68 4.92 -23.81
N LEU A 95 22.57 4.84 -24.57
CA LEU A 95 22.55 5.26 -25.96
C LEU A 95 22.87 6.75 -26.11
N LEU A 96 22.25 7.60 -25.29
CA LEU A 96 22.54 9.03 -25.27
C LEU A 96 24.02 9.30 -24.99
N LEU A 97 24.62 8.61 -24.02
CA LEU A 97 26.04 8.76 -23.70
C LEU A 97 26.95 8.38 -24.87
N ILE A 98 26.63 7.32 -25.62
CA ILE A 98 27.38 6.94 -26.82
C ILE A 98 27.28 8.04 -27.88
N PHE A 99 26.09 8.55 -28.17
CA PHE A 99 25.89 9.61 -29.16
C PHE A 99 26.58 10.92 -28.76
N VAL A 100 26.48 11.33 -27.49
CA VAL A 100 27.17 12.52 -26.98
C VAL A 100 28.68 12.34 -27.07
N SER A 101 29.21 11.16 -26.73
CA SER A 101 30.65 10.88 -26.83
C SER A 101 31.15 10.94 -28.26
N MET A 102 30.40 10.36 -29.20
CA MET A 102 30.74 10.40 -30.62
C MET A 102 30.64 11.83 -31.15
N SER A 103 29.57 12.55 -30.84
CA SER A 103 29.38 13.95 -31.22
C SER A 103 30.51 14.83 -30.70
N LEU A 104 30.91 14.66 -29.43
CA LEU A 104 32.01 15.40 -28.84
C LEU A 104 33.35 15.06 -29.52
N MET A 105 33.62 13.78 -29.77
CA MET A 105 34.84 13.34 -30.46
C MET A 105 34.93 13.93 -31.87
N TRP A 106 33.84 13.93 -32.63
CA TRP A 106 33.79 14.54 -33.97
C TRP A 106 33.90 16.06 -33.92
N ALA A 107 33.24 16.72 -32.97
CA ALA A 107 33.32 18.17 -32.79
C ALA A 107 34.75 18.63 -32.44
N LEU A 108 35.45 17.89 -31.57
CA LEU A 108 36.87 18.14 -31.30
C LEU A 108 37.73 17.77 -32.51
N GLY A 109 37.37 16.72 -33.25
CA GLY A 109 38.06 16.30 -34.47
C GLY A 109 38.10 17.36 -35.59
N GLU A 110 37.19 18.33 -35.57
CA GLU A 110 37.20 19.46 -36.51
C GLU A 110 38.34 20.46 -36.21
N VAL A 111 38.75 20.57 -34.94
CA VAL A 111 39.77 21.53 -34.49
C VAL A 111 41.13 20.89 -34.16
N MET A 112 41.20 19.56 -34.06
CA MET A 112 42.43 18.80 -33.78
C MET A 112 42.40 17.39 -34.37
N HIS A 113 43.53 16.69 -34.36
CA HIS A 113 43.61 15.29 -34.81
C HIS A 113 42.62 14.40 -34.04
N LEU A 114 41.83 13.59 -34.77
CA LEU A 114 40.75 12.77 -34.21
C LEU A 114 41.24 11.82 -33.09
N GLY A 115 42.48 11.32 -33.18
CA GLY A 115 43.08 10.51 -32.11
C GLY A 115 43.28 11.27 -30.79
N LEU A 116 43.63 12.55 -30.84
CA LEU A 116 43.75 13.40 -29.63
C LEU A 116 42.37 13.74 -29.07
N ALA A 117 41.39 14.01 -29.94
CA ALA A 117 40.00 14.18 -29.54
C ALA A 117 39.48 12.95 -28.78
N ALA A 118 39.71 11.75 -29.32
CA ALA A 118 39.32 10.50 -28.66
C ALA A 118 39.98 10.32 -27.28
N LEU A 119 41.26 10.68 -27.15
CA LEU A 119 41.98 10.63 -25.87
C LEU A 119 41.37 11.57 -24.83
N ILE A 120 41.00 12.79 -25.22
CA ILE A 120 40.34 13.75 -24.34
C ILE A 120 39.00 13.21 -23.85
N VAL A 121 38.17 12.70 -24.76
CA VAL A 121 36.87 12.08 -24.40
C VAL A 121 37.07 10.89 -23.47
N ALA A 122 38.12 10.07 -23.69
CA ALA A 122 38.45 8.94 -22.82
C ALA A 122 38.86 9.39 -21.41
N VAL A 123 39.66 10.46 -21.29
CA VAL A 123 40.05 11.02 -19.98
C VAL A 123 38.83 11.55 -19.23
N ILE A 124 37.91 12.25 -19.91
CA ILE A 124 36.65 12.74 -19.31
C ILE A 124 35.86 11.56 -18.73
N TRP A 125 35.67 10.49 -19.50
CA TRP A 125 35.00 9.29 -19.03
C TRP A 125 35.74 8.58 -17.90
N GLY A 126 37.07 8.56 -17.94
CA GLY A 126 37.90 8.01 -16.86
C GLY A 126 37.69 8.74 -15.54
N VAL A 127 37.61 10.08 -15.56
CA VAL A 127 37.32 10.88 -14.37
C VAL A 127 35.91 10.61 -13.85
N ILE A 128 34.90 10.59 -14.74
CA ILE A 128 33.52 10.28 -14.36
C ILE A 128 33.45 8.88 -13.73
N ALA A 129 34.06 7.88 -14.34
CA ALA A 129 34.09 6.51 -13.83
C ALA A 129 34.77 6.41 -12.45
N ALA A 130 35.88 7.11 -12.24
CA ALA A 130 36.56 7.16 -10.95
C ALA A 130 35.67 7.75 -9.85
N VAL A 131 34.98 8.87 -10.14
CA VAL A 131 34.03 9.49 -9.20
C VAL A 131 32.88 8.55 -8.89
N LEU A 132 32.26 7.95 -9.91
CA LEU A 132 31.15 7.00 -9.73
C LEU A 132 31.58 5.77 -8.91
N ALA A 133 32.78 5.24 -9.15
CA ALA A 133 33.31 4.12 -8.39
C ALA A 133 33.50 4.45 -6.90
N VAL A 134 34.04 5.64 -6.59
CA VAL A 134 34.21 6.11 -5.21
C VAL A 134 32.87 6.34 -4.53
N VAL A 135 31.94 7.04 -5.18
CA VAL A 135 30.59 7.29 -4.63
C VAL A 135 29.83 5.97 -4.42
N GLY A 136 29.89 5.06 -5.39
CA GLY A 136 29.26 3.74 -5.31
C GLY A 136 29.84 2.91 -4.17
N LYS A 137 31.17 2.92 -4.01
CA LYS A 137 31.86 2.26 -2.89
C LYS A 137 31.39 2.82 -1.54
N ASN A 138 31.32 4.14 -1.40
CA ASN A 138 30.89 4.78 -0.16
C ASN A 138 29.43 4.44 0.19
N ARG A 139 28.53 4.49 -0.80
CA ARG A 139 27.12 4.10 -0.60
C ARG A 139 26.96 2.62 -0.22
N MET A 140 27.77 1.74 -0.80
CA MET A 140 27.74 0.32 -0.45
C MET A 140 28.24 0.07 0.99
N GLN A 141 29.24 0.84 1.45
CA GLN A 141 29.72 0.76 2.82
C GLN A 141 28.67 1.22 3.83
N GLU A 142 27.86 2.23 3.49
CA GLU A 142 26.76 2.69 4.34
C GLU A 142 25.69 1.60 4.53
N ILE A 143 25.37 0.84 3.47
CA ILE A 143 24.42 -0.29 3.53
C ILE A 143 24.98 -1.41 4.42
N LYS A 144 26.28 -1.70 4.38
CA LYS A 144 26.93 -2.70 5.26
C LYS A 144 26.88 -2.32 6.74
N GLY A 145 26.80 -1.04 7.08
CA GLY A 145 26.56 -0.61 8.47
C GLY A 145 25.26 -1.16 9.07
N LEU A 146 24.27 -1.50 8.23
CA LEU A 146 23.03 -2.15 8.67
C LEU A 146 23.22 -3.65 9.00
N GLU A 147 24.24 -4.33 8.46
CA GLU A 147 24.59 -5.70 8.84
C GLU A 147 25.14 -5.75 10.28
N GLN A 148 25.87 -4.74 10.72
CA GLN A 148 26.32 -4.64 12.12
C GLN A 148 25.12 -4.51 13.09
N THR A 149 24.03 -3.89 12.65
CA THR A 149 22.78 -3.85 13.43
C THR A 149 22.13 -5.24 13.51
N GLN A 150 22.25 -6.07 12.46
CA GLN A 150 21.79 -7.47 12.51
C GLN A 150 22.70 -8.34 13.39
N GLU A 151 23.99 -8.02 13.50
CA GLU A 151 24.93 -8.69 14.40
C GLU A 151 24.66 -8.33 15.87
N THR A 152 24.36 -7.05 16.15
CA THR A 152 23.87 -6.62 17.48
C THR A 152 22.53 -7.26 17.85
N LEU A 153 21.64 -7.51 16.86
CA LEU A 153 20.38 -8.25 17.08
C LEU A 153 20.61 -9.76 17.29
N GLN A 154 21.70 -10.33 16.76
CA GLN A 154 22.12 -11.73 16.99
C GLN A 154 22.85 -11.91 18.33
N GLU A 155 23.47 -10.84 18.85
CA GLU A 155 24.06 -10.79 20.19
C GLU A 155 23.04 -10.63 21.31
N ILE A 156 21.75 -10.38 21.01
CA ILE A 156 20.71 -10.36 22.03
C ILE A 156 20.55 -11.80 22.57
N PRO A 157 20.95 -12.06 23.83
CA PRO A 157 20.88 -13.40 24.39
C PRO A 157 19.41 -13.89 24.40
N PRO A 158 19.17 -15.21 24.28
CA PRO A 158 17.83 -15.82 24.23
C PRO A 158 17.00 -15.64 25.52
N THR A 159 17.46 -14.80 26.45
CA THR A 159 16.77 -14.42 27.68
C THR A 159 15.72 -13.33 27.47
N LEU A 160 15.72 -12.60 26.35
CA LEU A 160 14.59 -11.73 25.94
C LEU A 160 13.49 -12.51 25.23
N ASN A 161 13.11 -13.65 25.81
CA ASN A 161 11.98 -14.45 25.35
C ASN A 161 10.82 -14.25 26.33
N PRO A 162 9.94 -13.24 26.13
CA PRO A 162 8.87 -12.88 27.07
C PRO A 162 7.74 -13.92 27.19
N LYS A 163 7.96 -15.17 26.76
CA LYS A 163 6.99 -16.27 26.78
C LYS A 163 7.27 -17.37 27.81
N LYS A 164 8.14 -17.13 28.78
CA LYS A 164 8.46 -18.13 29.82
C LYS A 164 8.44 -17.62 31.25
N GLU A 165 7.58 -16.67 31.60
CA GLU A 165 7.12 -16.49 32.99
C GLU A 165 5.64 -16.09 32.89
N THR A 166 4.69 -16.96 33.22
CA THR A 166 4.18 -17.10 34.59
C THR A 166 3.38 -18.41 34.70
N PRO A 167 3.70 -19.33 35.64
CA PRO A 167 2.81 -20.42 36.07
C PRO A 167 1.68 -19.92 36.99
#